data_AF-A0A1I2U155-F1
#
_entry.id   AF-A0A1I2U155-F1
#
_cell.length_a   1.000
_cell.length_b   1.000
_cell.length_c   1.000
_cell.angle_alpha   90.00
_cell.angle_beta   90.00
_cell.angle_gamma   90.00
#
_symmetry.space_group_name_H-M   'P 1'
#
loop_
_entity.id
_entity.type
_entity.pdbx_description
1 polymer ?
#
loop_
_entity_poly.entity_id
_entity_poly.type
_entity_poly.pdbx_seq_one_letter_code
_entity_poly.pdbx_strand_id
1 'polypeptide(L)'
;MVASPLENTHRLRIGSGGVLLPRYEPRKVAEVFRVLGALHPGRVDLGIGRAGGIARDFPRRFAEVIDLLGKPYPGYIPPTVWLLGAGSGSARLAGALGTRYAFAHFLSPQLSTAVLDAFHGSRTMHARAQSALAVRVVVADTEAKARELTAGFLLWRSRKDLGHNEPFPSPATVRSHSWTAEEDARVGHSSRQLVAGTPIR
;
A
#
# COMPACT_ATOMS: atom_id res chain seq x y z
N MET A 1 -13.04 -7.43 6.31
CA MET A 1 -11.93 -8.10 5.61
C MET A 1 -10.69 -8.32 6.47
N VAL A 2 -10.33 -7.47 7.45
CA VAL A 2 -9.14 -7.68 8.31
C VAL A 2 -9.32 -8.79 9.37
N ALA A 3 -10.50 -8.89 10.00
CA ALA A 3 -10.74 -9.83 11.10
C ALA A 3 -10.65 -11.32 10.68
N SER A 4 -11.27 -11.71 9.57
CA SER A 4 -11.31 -13.12 9.15
C SER A 4 -9.91 -13.73 8.92
N PRO A 5 -8.97 -13.09 8.20
CA PRO A 5 -7.61 -13.61 8.09
C PRO A 5 -6.82 -13.63 9.42
N LEU A 6 -7.13 -12.75 10.38
CA LEU A 6 -6.50 -12.77 11.71
C LEU A 6 -6.87 -14.04 12.48
N GLU A 7 -8.12 -14.48 12.39
CA GLU A 7 -8.62 -15.73 12.99
C GLU A 7 -8.05 -16.97 12.30
N ASN A 8 -7.88 -16.92 10.98
CA ASN A 8 -7.49 -18.07 10.16
C ASN A 8 -5.98 -18.19 9.93
N THR A 9 -5.17 -17.39 10.62
CA THR A 9 -3.71 -17.45 10.55
C THR A 9 -3.12 -17.26 11.95
N HIS A 10 -1.92 -17.79 12.23
CA HIS A 10 -1.34 -17.73 13.58
C HIS A 10 -0.10 -16.84 13.69
N ARG A 11 0.64 -16.65 12.58
CA ARG A 11 1.92 -15.91 12.57
C ARG A 11 1.89 -14.64 11.73
N LEU A 12 1.05 -14.61 10.69
CA LEU A 12 0.98 -13.46 9.80
C LEU A 12 0.45 -12.23 10.55
N ARG A 13 1.07 -11.08 10.26
CA ARG A 13 0.51 -9.77 10.59
C ARG A 13 -0.49 -9.40 9.52
N ILE A 14 -1.65 -8.89 9.92
CA ILE A 14 -2.75 -8.56 9.02
C ILE A 14 -3.22 -7.15 9.33
N GLY A 15 -3.58 -6.40 8.30
CA GLY A 15 -3.94 -5.00 8.44
C GLY A 15 -4.66 -4.41 7.25
N SER A 16 -4.91 -3.10 7.34
CA SER A 16 -5.42 -2.31 6.23
C SER A 16 -4.30 -1.84 5.32
N GLY A 17 -4.54 -1.81 4.01
CA GLY A 17 -3.64 -1.21 3.01
C GLY A 17 -4.32 -0.16 2.11
N GLY A 18 -5.06 0.84 2.58
CA GLY A 18 -5.13 1.38 3.94
C GLY A 18 -6.48 2.06 4.19
N VAL A 19 -6.73 2.44 5.45
CA VAL A 19 -7.88 3.26 5.83
C VAL A 19 -7.73 4.64 5.20
N LEU A 20 -8.74 5.06 4.44
CA LEU A 20 -8.85 6.39 3.88
C LEU A 20 -9.28 7.38 4.98
N LEU A 21 -8.35 7.73 5.87
CA LEU A 21 -8.64 8.50 7.10
C LEU A 21 -9.46 9.78 6.89
N PRO A 22 -9.31 10.55 5.79
CA PRO A 22 -10.18 11.71 5.54
C PRO A 22 -11.69 11.42 5.53
N ARG A 23 -12.09 10.15 5.37
CA ARG A 23 -13.50 9.72 5.33
C ARG A 23 -14.04 9.24 6.68
N TYR A 24 -13.23 9.23 7.73
CA TYR A 24 -13.60 8.67 9.02
C TYR A 24 -13.09 9.52 10.18
N GLU A 25 -13.86 9.60 11.26
CA GLU A 25 -13.39 10.20 12.50
C GLU A 25 -12.20 9.43 13.08
N PRO A 26 -11.10 10.10 13.51
CA PRO A 26 -9.93 9.44 14.09
C PRO A 26 -10.27 8.48 15.23
N ARG A 27 -11.20 8.88 16.12
CA ARG A 27 -11.69 8.03 17.21
C ARG A 27 -12.26 6.70 16.73
N LYS A 28 -13.04 6.71 15.65
CA LYS A 28 -13.67 5.51 15.12
C LYS A 28 -12.60 4.54 14.61
N VAL A 29 -11.59 5.06 13.91
CA VAL A 29 -10.48 4.26 13.41
C VAL A 29 -9.68 3.66 14.57
N ALA A 30 -9.33 4.49 15.56
CA ALA A 30 -8.58 4.04 16.74
C ALA A 30 -9.33 2.96 17.52
N GLU A 31 -10.63 3.13 17.80
CA GLU A 31 -11.44 2.15 18.52
C GLU A 31 -11.52 0.80 17.78
N VAL A 32 -11.78 0.81 16.47
CA VAL A 32 -11.87 -0.42 15.66
C VAL A 32 -10.55 -1.19 15.72
N PHE A 33 -9.43 -0.50 15.54
CA PHE A 33 -8.12 -1.17 15.54
C PHE A 33 -7.64 -1.54 16.94
N ARG A 34 -8.11 -0.85 17.98
CA ARG A 34 -7.86 -1.20 19.37
C ARG A 34 -8.56 -2.51 19.76
N VAL A 35 -9.80 -2.71 19.32
CA VAL A 35 -10.51 -3.99 19.48
C VAL A 35 -9.76 -5.12 18.76
N LEU A 36 -9.36 -4.91 17.50
CA LEU A 36 -8.58 -5.90 16.76
C LEU A 36 -7.24 -6.20 17.45
N GLY A 37 -6.54 -5.18 17.94
CA GLY A 37 -5.26 -5.34 18.64
C GLY A 37 -5.39 -6.07 19.98
N ALA A 38 -6.51 -5.88 20.69
CA ALA A 38 -6.80 -6.63 21.91
C ALA A 38 -7.09 -8.11 21.63
N LEU A 39 -7.82 -8.42 20.56
CA LEU A 39 -8.13 -9.81 20.16
C LEU A 39 -6.93 -10.53 19.54
N HIS A 40 -6.04 -9.79 18.86
CA HIS A 40 -4.87 -10.35 18.17
C HIS A 40 -3.57 -9.60 18.52
N PRO A 41 -3.09 -9.69 19.77
CA PRO A 41 -1.94 -8.93 20.24
C PRO A 41 -0.70 -9.11 19.37
N GLY A 42 -0.06 -8.00 18.99
CA GLY A 42 1.16 -8.01 18.20
C GLY A 42 1.00 -8.36 16.71
N ARG A 43 -0.23 -8.64 16.23
CA ARG A 43 -0.47 -9.09 14.84
C ARG A 43 -1.24 -8.11 13.96
N VAL A 44 -1.69 -6.99 14.50
CA VAL A 44 -2.50 -6.02 13.74
C VAL A 44 -1.64 -4.89 13.19
N ASP A 45 -1.77 -4.64 11.89
CA ASP A 45 -1.23 -3.47 11.21
C ASP A 45 -2.36 -2.48 10.85
N LEU A 46 -2.19 -1.20 11.18
CA LEU A 46 -3.08 -0.11 10.76
C LEU A 46 -2.38 0.71 9.68
N GLY A 47 -2.61 0.36 8.41
CA GLY A 47 -2.21 1.20 7.30
C GLY A 47 -3.22 2.32 7.05
N ILE A 48 -2.74 3.56 6.98
CA ILE A 48 -3.54 4.78 6.77
C ILE A 48 -3.06 5.51 5.51
N GLY A 49 -4.01 5.95 4.67
CA GLY A 49 -3.74 6.73 3.45
C GLY A 49 -4.56 8.02 3.36
N ARG A 50 -4.11 8.95 2.49
CA ARG A 50 -4.66 10.31 2.33
C ARG A 50 -5.85 10.46 1.38
N ALA A 51 -6.32 9.38 0.76
CA ALA A 51 -7.45 9.40 -0.17
C ALA A 51 -7.34 10.43 -1.32
N GLY A 52 -6.13 10.69 -1.85
CA GLY A 52 -5.95 11.66 -2.95
C GLY A 52 -5.85 13.12 -2.54
N GLY A 53 -5.47 13.43 -1.29
CA GLY A 53 -5.07 14.79 -0.89
C GLY A 53 -6.20 15.70 -0.38
N ILE A 54 -7.40 15.15 -0.20
CA ILE A 54 -8.65 15.88 0.09
C ILE A 54 -8.65 16.58 1.47
N ALA A 55 -7.71 16.26 2.36
CA ALA A 55 -7.68 16.77 3.73
C ALA A 55 -6.39 17.56 4.03
N ARG A 56 -6.52 18.88 4.17
CA ARG A 56 -5.47 19.77 4.72
C ARG A 56 -5.16 19.44 6.18
N ASP A 57 -6.16 18.94 6.92
CA ASP A 57 -6.04 18.54 8.32
C ASP A 57 -5.55 17.09 8.50
N PHE A 58 -5.19 16.39 7.43
CA PHE A 58 -4.70 15.01 7.50
C PHE A 58 -3.56 14.81 8.51
N PRO A 59 -2.51 15.66 8.58
CA PRO A 59 -1.45 15.49 9.57
C PRO A 59 -1.97 15.51 11.01
N ARG A 60 -2.90 16.41 11.32
CA ARG A 60 -3.55 16.51 12.63
C ARG A 60 -4.36 15.27 12.94
N ARG A 61 -5.22 14.83 12.01
CA ARG A 61 -6.04 13.61 12.18
C ARG A 61 -5.18 12.36 12.35
N PHE A 62 -4.07 12.27 11.61
CA PHE A 62 -3.16 11.13 11.69
C PHE A 62 -2.44 11.08 13.03
N ALA A 63 -1.95 12.23 13.53
CA ALA A 63 -1.39 12.33 14.87
C ALA A 63 -2.41 11.95 15.95
N GLU A 64 -3.66 12.41 15.82
CA GLU A 64 -4.74 12.06 16.75
C GLU A 64 -4.99 10.55 16.83
N VAL A 65 -4.93 9.81 15.71
CA VAL A 65 -5.03 8.34 15.74
C VAL A 65 -3.89 7.71 16.54
N ILE A 66 -2.66 8.20 16.36
CA ILE A 66 -1.48 7.70 17.07
C ILE A 66 -1.65 7.93 18.58
N ASP A 67 -2.04 9.14 18.97
CA ASP A 67 -2.24 9.51 20.37
C ASP A 67 -3.34 8.66 21.02
N LEU A 68 -4.45 8.43 20.32
CA LEU A 68 -5.56 7.60 20.81
C LEU A 68 -5.14 6.13 21.00
N LEU A 69 -4.33 5.58 20.09
CA LEU A 69 -3.83 4.20 20.19
C LEU A 69 -2.72 4.05 21.24
N GLY A 70 -1.97 5.11 21.53
CA GLY A 70 -0.91 5.13 22.53
C GLY A 70 -1.40 5.16 23.98
N LYS A 71 -2.70 5.39 24.21
CA LYS A 71 -3.28 5.37 25.56
C LYS A 71 -3.14 3.98 26.19
N PRO A 72 -2.55 3.87 27.40
CA PRO A 72 -2.22 2.58 27.99
C PRO A 72 -3.48 1.80 28.37
N TYR A 73 -3.42 0.49 28.19
CA TYR A 73 -4.43 -0.45 28.67
C TYR A 73 -3.70 -1.75 29.09
N PRO A 74 -3.99 -2.33 30.28
CA PRO A 74 -3.29 -3.52 30.75
C PRO A 74 -3.36 -4.68 29.74
N GLY A 75 -2.22 -5.31 29.46
CA GLY A 75 -2.13 -6.45 28.52
C GLY A 75 -2.34 -6.12 27.04
N TYR A 76 -2.56 -4.85 26.69
CA TYR A 76 -2.79 -4.42 25.30
C TYR A 76 -1.47 -4.08 24.60
N ILE A 77 -1.24 -4.73 23.46
CA ILE A 77 -0.17 -4.37 22.53
C ILE A 77 -0.80 -3.54 21.41
N PRO A 78 -0.43 -2.26 21.25
CA PRO A 78 -1.03 -1.42 20.22
C PRO A 78 -0.75 -1.94 18.81
N PRO A 79 -1.72 -1.84 17.88
CA PRO A 79 -1.49 -2.10 16.46
C PRO A 79 -0.32 -1.29 15.94
N THR A 80 0.44 -1.85 15.00
CA THR A 80 1.49 -1.05 14.39
C THR A 80 0.95 -0.17 13.27
N VAL A 81 1.19 1.13 13.39
CA VAL A 81 0.72 2.13 12.44
C VAL A 81 1.70 2.25 11.27
N TRP A 82 1.15 2.21 10.05
CA TRP A 82 1.84 2.49 8.80
C TRP A 82 1.20 3.69 8.12
N LEU A 83 2.00 4.70 7.76
CA LEU A 83 1.58 5.73 6.82
C LEU A 83 1.87 5.28 5.39
N LEU A 84 0.83 5.21 4.55
CA LEU A 84 0.92 4.88 3.14
C LEU A 84 0.98 6.17 2.34
N GLY A 85 1.99 6.31 1.48
CA GLY A 85 2.21 7.55 0.74
C GLY A 85 2.96 7.38 -0.58
N ALA A 86 2.94 8.44 -1.38
CA ALA A 86 3.57 8.49 -2.71
C ALA A 86 4.47 9.74 -2.88
N GLY A 87 4.89 10.38 -1.78
CA GLY A 87 5.73 11.58 -1.86
C GLY A 87 6.35 12.01 -0.54
N SER A 88 7.38 12.87 -0.63
CA SER A 88 8.27 13.21 0.49
C SER A 88 7.57 13.88 1.67
N GLY A 89 6.46 14.60 1.45
CA GLY A 89 5.69 15.19 2.54
C GLY A 89 5.08 14.13 3.48
N SER A 90 4.55 13.03 2.92
CA SER A 90 4.04 11.90 3.71
C SER A 90 5.17 11.12 4.39
N ALA A 91 6.31 10.96 3.71
CA ALA A 91 7.48 10.33 4.27
C ALA A 91 8.00 11.10 5.50
N ARG A 92 8.16 12.42 5.39
CA ARG A 92 8.61 13.26 6.51
C ARG A 92 7.65 13.21 7.69
N LEU A 93 6.35 13.26 7.42
CA LEU A 93 5.32 13.13 8.45
C LEU A 93 5.43 11.78 9.18
N ALA A 94 5.59 10.68 8.44
CA ALA A 94 5.72 9.33 9.02
C ALA A 94 6.94 9.24 9.96
N GLY A 95 8.09 9.75 9.49
CA GLY A 95 9.33 9.73 10.26
C GLY A 95 9.26 10.64 11.50
N ALA A 96 8.68 11.84 11.36
CA ALA A 96 8.54 12.79 12.46
C ALA A 96 7.62 12.26 13.58
N LEU A 97 6.58 11.51 13.21
CA LEU A 97 5.66 10.87 14.16
C LEU A 97 6.09 9.47 14.60
N GLY A 98 7.27 9.00 14.17
CA GLY A 98 7.84 7.72 14.59
C GLY A 98 7.09 6.47 14.09
N THR A 99 6.24 6.61 13.07
CA THR A 99 5.47 5.50 12.48
C THR A 99 6.28 4.74 11.43
N ARG A 100 5.75 3.61 10.96
CA ARG A 100 6.28 2.95 9.76
C ARG A 100 5.78 3.64 8.49
N TYR A 101 6.51 3.48 7.39
CA TYR A 101 6.16 4.11 6.11
C TYR A 101 6.13 3.09 4.98
N ALA A 102 5.07 3.10 4.18
CA ALA A 102 4.96 2.30 2.96
C ALA A 102 4.85 3.24 1.75
N PHE A 103 5.88 3.26 0.91
CA PHE A 103 5.91 4.05 -0.31
C PHE A 103 5.26 3.29 -1.47
N ALA A 104 4.33 3.92 -2.16
CA ALA A 104 3.68 3.37 -3.36
C ALA A 104 4.60 3.44 -4.59
N HIS A 105 5.65 2.60 -4.59
CA HIS A 105 6.63 2.51 -5.69
C HIS A 105 5.94 2.29 -7.04
N PHE A 106 4.89 1.47 -7.08
CA PHE A 106 4.13 1.20 -8.29
C PHE A 106 3.42 2.43 -8.90
N LEU A 107 3.34 3.57 -8.21
CA LEU A 107 2.78 4.83 -8.75
C LEU A 107 3.86 5.76 -9.29
N SER A 108 5.03 5.81 -8.65
CA SER A 108 6.09 6.77 -8.97
C SER A 108 7.46 6.19 -8.62
N PRO A 109 7.89 5.14 -9.34
CA PRO A 109 9.10 4.38 -9.00
C PRO A 109 10.35 5.26 -8.99
N GLN A 110 10.40 6.27 -9.86
CA GLN A 110 11.50 7.23 -9.97
C GLN A 110 11.72 8.09 -8.71
N LEU A 111 10.74 8.17 -7.81
CA LEU A 111 10.85 8.96 -6.57
C LEU A 111 11.30 8.14 -5.35
N SER A 112 11.49 6.82 -5.49
CA SER A 112 11.65 5.91 -4.34
C SER A 112 12.80 6.29 -3.43
N THR A 113 13.99 6.50 -3.98
CA THR A 113 15.19 6.86 -3.21
C THR A 113 14.97 8.18 -2.47
N ALA A 114 14.63 9.24 -3.19
CA ALA A 114 14.42 10.56 -2.60
C ALA A 114 13.31 10.59 -1.52
N VAL A 115 12.25 9.80 -1.68
CA VAL A 115 11.16 9.71 -0.69
C VAL A 115 11.56 8.89 0.52
N LEU A 116 12.27 7.78 0.36
CA LEU A 116 12.76 6.99 1.47
C LEU A 116 13.85 7.74 2.25
N ASP A 117 14.76 8.43 1.57
CA ASP A 117 15.76 9.29 2.23
C ASP A 117 15.07 10.37 3.07
N ALA A 118 14.01 10.98 2.54
CA ALA A 118 13.21 11.95 3.29
C ALA A 118 12.50 11.33 4.51
N PHE A 119 12.06 10.07 4.44
CA PHE A 119 11.54 9.34 5.61
C PHE A 119 12.64 9.11 6.62
N HIS A 120 13.79 8.56 6.18
CA HIS A 120 14.89 8.19 7.07
C HIS A 120 15.51 9.41 7.76
N GLY A 121 15.69 10.52 7.04
CA GLY A 121 16.25 11.76 7.57
C GLY A 121 15.35 12.51 8.56
N SER A 122 14.05 12.20 8.62
CA SER A 122 13.12 12.85 9.54
C SER A 122 12.73 11.98 10.74
N ARG A 123 13.40 10.83 10.94
CA ARG A 123 13.07 9.88 12.02
C ARG A 123 13.47 10.41 13.38
N THR A 124 12.62 10.20 14.38
CA THR A 124 13.00 10.38 15.78
C THR A 124 13.89 9.23 16.27
N MET A 125 14.85 9.52 17.14
CA MET A 125 15.89 8.59 17.65
C MET A 125 15.33 7.27 18.25
N HIS A 126 14.08 7.27 18.72
CA HIS A 126 13.45 6.14 19.40
C HIS A 126 12.54 5.29 18.50
N ALA A 127 12.34 5.70 17.24
CA ALA A 127 11.50 4.96 16.32
C ALA A 127 12.27 3.77 15.71
N ARG A 128 11.81 2.54 15.97
CA ARG A 128 12.05 1.36 15.10
C ARG A 128 11.30 1.55 13.77
N ALA A 129 11.56 2.65 13.09
CA ALA A 129 10.90 3.02 11.86
C ALA A 129 11.33 2.02 10.78
N GLN A 130 10.37 1.26 10.28
CA GLN A 130 10.54 0.38 9.14
C GLN A 130 9.91 1.09 7.94
N SER A 131 10.58 1.01 6.81
CA SER A 131 10.06 1.43 5.52
C SER A 131 9.79 0.21 4.65
N ALA A 132 8.82 0.32 3.74
CA ALA A 132 8.51 -0.69 2.74
C ALA A 132 8.24 -0.03 1.38
N LEU A 133 8.54 -0.76 0.31
CA LEU A 133 8.14 -0.41 -1.06
C LEU A 133 6.94 -1.30 -1.44
N ALA A 134 5.81 -0.68 -1.79
CA ALA A 134 4.71 -1.38 -2.43
C ALA A 134 4.98 -1.43 -3.93
N VAL A 135 5.23 -2.63 -4.45
CA VAL A 135 5.59 -2.91 -5.85
C VAL A 135 4.47 -3.68 -6.55
N ARG A 136 4.37 -3.54 -7.88
CA ARG A 136 3.59 -4.46 -8.72
C ARG A 136 4.56 -5.50 -9.26
N VAL A 137 4.18 -6.77 -9.14
CA VAL A 137 5.02 -7.87 -9.62
C VAL A 137 4.16 -8.91 -10.34
N VAL A 138 4.64 -9.37 -11.49
CA VAL A 138 4.16 -10.59 -12.16
C VAL A 138 5.30 -11.58 -12.20
N VAL A 139 5.14 -12.72 -11.54
CA VAL A 139 6.13 -13.80 -11.56
C VAL A 139 5.46 -15.06 -12.08
N ALA A 140 6.16 -15.81 -12.93
CA ALA A 140 5.75 -17.13 -13.37
C ALA A 140 6.95 -18.07 -13.51
N ASP A 141 6.70 -19.37 -13.54
CA ASP A 141 7.74 -20.39 -13.63
C ASP A 141 8.49 -20.37 -14.97
N THR A 142 7.88 -19.84 -16.02
CA THR A 142 8.47 -19.72 -17.36
C THR A 142 8.35 -18.32 -17.91
N GLU A 143 9.33 -17.91 -18.70
CA GLU A 143 9.33 -16.62 -19.42
C GLU A 143 8.10 -16.47 -20.32
N ALA A 144 7.70 -17.55 -21.01
CA ALA A 144 6.50 -17.53 -21.85
C ALA A 144 5.24 -17.21 -21.02
N LYS A 145 5.09 -17.80 -19.83
CA LYS A 145 3.95 -17.54 -18.96
C LYS A 145 4.02 -16.16 -18.31
N ALA A 146 5.22 -15.71 -17.91
CA ALA A 146 5.42 -14.38 -17.35
C ALA A 146 5.01 -13.30 -18.38
N ARG A 147 5.42 -13.46 -19.65
CA ARG A 147 5.02 -12.56 -20.75
C ARG A 147 3.51 -12.56 -20.98
N GLU A 148 2.86 -13.72 -20.99
CA GLU A 148 1.40 -13.80 -21.17
C GLU A 148 0.64 -13.08 -20.03
N LEU A 149 1.02 -13.34 -18.78
CA LEU A 149 0.39 -12.70 -17.61
C LEU A 149 0.67 -11.18 -17.59
N THR A 150 1.86 -10.78 -17.99
CA THR A 150 2.24 -9.37 -18.10
C THR A 150 1.39 -8.66 -19.15
N ALA A 151 1.22 -9.25 -20.33
CA ALA A 151 0.37 -8.69 -21.37
C ALA A 151 -1.09 -8.58 -20.90
N GLY A 152 -1.61 -9.58 -20.20
CA GLY A 152 -2.96 -9.51 -19.61
C GLY A 152 -3.12 -8.41 -18.57
N PHE A 153 -2.14 -8.24 -17.69
CA PHE A 153 -2.14 -7.15 -16.71
C PHE A 153 -2.08 -5.78 -17.39
N LEU A 154 -1.22 -5.62 -18.40
CA LEU A 154 -1.03 -4.35 -19.11
C LEU A 154 -2.29 -3.95 -19.88
N LEU A 155 -2.98 -4.91 -20.52
CA LEU A 155 -4.26 -4.68 -21.19
C LEU A 155 -5.37 -4.30 -20.21
N TRP A 156 -5.48 -5.04 -19.10
CA TRP A 156 -6.43 -4.69 -18.05
C TRP A 156 -6.16 -3.29 -17.48
N ARG A 157 -4.88 -2.95 -17.29
CA ARG A 157 -4.47 -1.66 -16.73
C ARG A 157 -4.74 -0.51 -17.68
N SER A 158 -4.43 -0.64 -18.98
CA SER A 158 -4.70 0.39 -19.98
C SER A 158 -6.20 0.68 -20.07
N ARG A 159 -7.05 -0.36 -20.09
CA ARG A 159 -8.52 -0.22 -20.06
C ARG A 159 -8.99 0.55 -18.84
N LYS A 160 -8.50 0.21 -17.65
CA LYS A 160 -8.83 0.93 -16.41
C LYS A 160 -8.43 2.41 -16.47
N ASP A 161 -7.28 2.71 -17.06
CA ASP A 161 -6.82 4.10 -17.22
C ASP A 161 -7.66 4.90 -18.23
N LEU A 162 -8.29 4.21 -19.18
CA LEU A 162 -9.26 4.79 -20.12
C LEU A 162 -10.70 4.80 -19.56
N GLY A 163 -10.91 4.36 -18.32
CA GLY A 163 -12.23 4.31 -17.68
C GLY A 163 -13.06 3.07 -18.04
N HIS A 164 -12.52 2.14 -18.83
CA HIS A 164 -13.18 0.88 -19.17
C HIS A 164 -13.08 -0.09 -18.00
N ASN A 165 -14.22 -0.41 -17.39
CA ASN A 165 -14.31 -1.24 -16.19
C ASN A 165 -14.61 -2.70 -16.51
N GLU A 166 -13.79 -3.29 -17.36
CA GLU A 166 -13.92 -4.69 -17.76
C GLU A 166 -13.24 -5.66 -16.76
N PRO A 167 -13.65 -6.94 -16.76
CA PRO A 167 -12.94 -8.01 -16.06
C PRO A 167 -11.49 -8.16 -16.55
N PHE A 168 -10.68 -8.90 -15.79
CA PHE A 168 -9.34 -9.27 -16.22
C PHE A 168 -9.42 -10.14 -17.50
N PRO A 169 -8.63 -9.84 -18.55
CA PRO A 169 -8.76 -10.53 -19.84
C PRO A 169 -8.27 -11.98 -19.76
N SER A 170 -8.93 -12.87 -20.51
CA SER A 170 -8.46 -14.24 -20.67
C SER A 170 -7.19 -14.30 -21.51
N PRO A 171 -6.36 -15.36 -21.39
CA PRO A 171 -5.19 -15.54 -22.26
C PRO A 171 -5.53 -15.52 -23.76
N ALA A 172 -6.68 -16.07 -24.15
CA ALA A 172 -7.14 -16.04 -25.54
C ALA A 172 -7.43 -14.60 -26.00
N THR A 173 -8.13 -13.83 -25.16
CA THR A 173 -8.42 -12.41 -25.40
C THR A 173 -7.14 -11.61 -25.59
N VAL A 174 -6.13 -11.83 -24.74
CA VAL A 174 -4.85 -11.10 -24.82
C VAL A 174 -4.13 -11.40 -26.14
N ARG A 175 -4.10 -12.67 -26.58
CA ARG A 175 -3.41 -13.07 -27.81
C ARG A 175 -4.07 -12.53 -29.08
N SER A 176 -5.39 -12.40 -29.09
CA SER A 176 -6.14 -11.86 -30.23
C SER A 176 -6.37 -10.35 -30.15
N HIS A 177 -5.92 -9.68 -29.08
CA HIS A 177 -6.16 -8.25 -28.89
C HIS A 177 -5.32 -7.41 -29.85
N SER A 178 -5.98 -6.48 -30.53
CA SER A 178 -5.30 -5.44 -31.30
C SER A 178 -5.25 -4.17 -30.47
N TRP A 179 -4.05 -3.71 -30.18
CA TRP A 179 -3.81 -2.53 -29.34
C TRP A 179 -4.21 -1.24 -30.07
N THR A 180 -4.90 -0.36 -29.37
CA THR A 180 -5.09 1.02 -29.86
C THR A 180 -3.86 1.87 -29.52
N ALA A 181 -3.67 2.98 -30.24
CA ALA A 181 -2.59 3.93 -29.94
C ALA A 181 -2.67 4.48 -28.51
N GLU A 182 -3.89 4.66 -27.98
CA GLU A 182 -4.11 5.09 -26.59
C GLU A 182 -3.71 4.02 -25.59
N GLU A 183 -4.05 2.76 -25.84
CA GLU A 183 -3.65 1.64 -25.00
C GLU A 183 -2.12 1.48 -24.99
N ASP A 184 -1.49 1.51 -26.16
CA ASP A 184 -0.02 1.39 -26.30
C ASP A 184 0.72 2.49 -25.51
N ALA A 185 0.23 3.73 -25.57
CA ALA A 185 0.80 4.83 -24.80
C ALA A 185 0.71 4.58 -23.28
N ARG A 186 -0.40 3.99 -22.78
CA ARG A 186 -0.56 3.63 -21.37
C ARG A 186 0.28 2.42 -20.96
N VAL A 187 0.45 1.45 -21.85
CA VAL A 187 1.32 0.29 -21.63
C VAL A 187 2.77 0.71 -21.47
N GLY A 188 3.26 1.63 -22.31
CA GLY A 188 4.62 2.16 -22.21
C GLY A 188 4.92 2.80 -20.84
N HIS A 189 3.93 3.46 -20.24
CA HIS A 189 4.05 3.99 -18.87
C HIS A 189 3.93 2.90 -17.80
N SER A 190 2.92 2.04 -17.90
CA SER A 190 2.59 1.02 -16.88
C SER A 190 3.66 -0.08 -16.77
N SER A 191 4.29 -0.44 -17.89
CA SER A 191 5.38 -1.42 -17.92
C SER A 191 6.57 -1.00 -17.06
N ARG A 192 6.88 0.30 -17.01
CA ARG A 192 7.96 0.85 -16.15
C ARG A 192 7.64 0.80 -14.65
N GLN A 193 6.38 0.55 -14.29
CA GLN A 193 5.89 0.45 -12.92
C GLN A 193 5.65 -1.00 -12.48
N LEU A 194 5.97 -1.97 -13.34
CA LEU A 194 5.76 -3.39 -13.13
C LEU A 194 7.11 -4.11 -13.18
N VAL A 195 7.38 -4.93 -12.17
CA VAL A 195 8.47 -5.90 -12.21
C VAL A 195 7.89 -7.22 -12.74
N ALA A 196 8.42 -7.75 -13.84
CA ALA A 196 7.92 -8.99 -14.42
C ALA A 196 9.05 -9.93 -14.83
N GLY A 197 8.87 -11.24 -14.62
CA GLY A 197 9.84 -12.25 -15.03
C GLY A 197 9.68 -13.58 -14.33
N THR A 198 10.78 -14.34 -14.30
CA THR A 198 10.91 -15.62 -13.61
C THR A 198 11.68 -15.47 -12.29
N PRO A 199 11.49 -16.37 -11.30
CA PRO A 199 12.33 -16.39 -10.11
C PRO A 199 13.79 -16.65 -10.49
N ILE A 200 14.72 -15.85 -9.96
CA ILE A 200 16.14 -16.18 -10.01
C ILE A 200 16.34 -17.39 -9.09
N ARG A 201 16.83 -18.50 -9.65
CA ARG A 201 17.20 -19.69 -8.89
C ARG A 201 18.55 -19.51 -8.21
#